data_AF-L0AWN5-F1
#
_entry.id   AF-L0AWN5-F1
#
_cell.length_a   1.000
_cell.length_b   1.000
_cell.length_c   1.000
_cell.angle_alpha   90.00
_cell.angle_beta   90.00
_cell.angle_gamma   90.00
#
_symmetry.space_group_name_H-M   'P 1'
#
loop_
_entity.id
_entity.type
_entity.pdbx_description
1 polymer ?
#
loop_
_entity_poly.entity_id
_entity_poly.type
_entity_poly.pdbx_seq_one_letter_code
_entity_poly.pdbx_strand_id
1 'polypeptide(L)'
;MNVLLRVPLLLTILLSTKSALGDYGNLHSETEEIRSIIVIDNNFEDVEDVEDDLQKTPITLDISREVPAMVTTIKFTRAFYYEIDQDYHEDYKIGIVKDDGQVIAEDSDRLVERIVYFCREDDGRRVVRINDYYLTTDGEITLKANELVKEPGSHYVPLVRYPVDVDILSDDIPEEIERSYGVLKVRFIIRSKMENRAFIGVVKYGGLLVDAKINDDIIEKVVTLNTTLHHPEIKINLYQKDGSMTTEKYFYVQDENGKRIVQSIDEVY
;
A
#
# COMPACT_ATOMS: atom_id res chain seq x y z
N MET A 1 -12.75 -10.10 -33.79
CA MET A 1 -11.38 -9.58 -33.60
C MET A 1 -11.48 -8.07 -33.38
N ASN A 2 -11.99 -7.68 -32.22
CA ASN A 2 -12.06 -6.31 -31.76
C ASN A 2 -11.32 -6.28 -30.43
N VAL A 3 -10.12 -5.71 -30.48
CA VAL A 3 -9.26 -5.43 -29.33
C VAL A 3 -9.82 -4.15 -28.72
N LEU A 4 -10.88 -4.29 -27.94
CA LEU A 4 -11.38 -3.20 -27.11
C LEU A 4 -10.39 -3.01 -25.95
N LEU A 5 -10.07 -1.74 -25.72
CA LEU A 5 -8.99 -1.21 -24.90
C LEU A 5 -8.74 -2.02 -23.62
N ARG A 6 -7.64 -2.78 -23.62
CA ARG A 6 -7.02 -3.39 -22.44
C ARG A 6 -6.40 -2.30 -21.56
N VAL A 7 -7.25 -1.61 -20.82
CA VAL A 7 -6.89 -0.84 -19.63
C VAL A 7 -7.11 -1.80 -18.46
N PRO A 8 -6.12 -2.62 -18.03
CA PRO A 8 -5.49 -2.36 -16.73
C PRO A 8 -4.14 -3.09 -16.45
N LEU A 9 -3.60 -2.90 -15.25
CA LEU A 9 -2.83 -3.87 -14.43
C LEU A 9 -1.30 -4.03 -14.57
N LEU A 10 -0.65 -3.72 -15.69
CA LEU A 10 0.84 -3.61 -15.72
C LEU A 10 1.35 -2.45 -14.83
N LEU A 11 0.45 -1.56 -14.39
CA LEU A 11 0.73 -0.45 -13.48
C LEU A 11 0.88 -0.87 -12.01
N THR A 12 0.58 -2.11 -11.63
CA THR A 12 0.69 -2.54 -10.22
C THR A 12 2.09 -3.07 -9.88
N ILE A 13 2.82 -3.59 -10.88
CA ILE A 13 4.29 -3.78 -10.79
C ILE A 13 5.00 -2.42 -10.59
N LEU A 14 4.42 -1.31 -11.05
CA LEU A 14 4.93 0.04 -10.83
C LEU A 14 4.81 0.56 -9.38
N LEU A 15 4.04 -0.12 -8.51
CA LEU A 15 4.09 0.13 -7.06
C LEU A 15 5.09 -0.79 -6.34
N SER A 16 5.44 -1.96 -6.91
CA SER A 16 6.44 -2.87 -6.33
C SER A 16 7.90 -2.52 -6.69
N THR A 17 8.14 -1.60 -7.63
CA THR A 17 9.49 -1.08 -7.97
C THR A 17 9.90 0.18 -7.20
N LYS A 18 9.06 0.78 -6.35
CA LYS A 18 9.45 1.98 -5.60
C LYS A 18 10.50 1.75 -4.51
N SER A 19 10.75 0.50 -4.12
CA SER A 19 11.88 0.10 -3.27
C SER A 19 13.17 -0.20 -4.05
N ALA A 20 13.13 -0.21 -5.39
CA ALA A 20 14.33 -0.22 -6.27
C ALA A 20 14.75 1.18 -6.76
N LEU A 21 14.01 2.23 -6.38
CA LEU A 21 14.29 3.64 -6.68
C LEU A 21 14.73 4.43 -5.43
N GLY A 22 15.49 3.77 -4.55
CA GLY A 22 16.46 4.49 -3.76
C GLY A 22 17.49 5.08 -4.72
N ASP A 23 17.49 6.40 -4.86
CA ASP A 23 18.52 7.19 -5.57
C ASP A 23 18.29 7.56 -7.05
N TYR A 24 17.09 8.00 -7.42
CA TYR A 24 16.98 8.98 -8.52
C TYR A 24 16.28 10.25 -8.03
N GLY A 25 17.12 11.25 -7.75
CA GLY A 25 16.68 12.61 -7.48
C GLY A 25 16.00 13.25 -8.69
N ASN A 26 15.06 14.14 -8.37
CA ASN A 26 14.78 15.33 -9.15
C ASN A 26 14.17 15.16 -10.56
N LEU A 27 13.04 14.44 -10.67
CA LEU A 27 12.08 14.67 -11.76
C LEU A 27 10.85 15.39 -11.21
N HIS A 28 10.92 16.71 -11.32
CA HIS A 28 9.79 17.61 -11.30
C HIS A 28 9.37 17.80 -12.76
N SER A 29 8.29 17.15 -13.18
CA SER A 29 7.59 17.47 -14.43
C SER A 29 6.13 17.03 -14.29
N GLU A 30 5.27 18.03 -14.07
CA GLU A 30 3.98 18.20 -14.75
C GLU A 30 3.18 16.92 -15.02
N THR A 31 2.24 16.60 -14.13
CA THR A 31 1.11 15.70 -14.41
C THR A 31 -0.23 16.44 -14.25
N GLU A 32 -0.26 17.73 -14.60
CA GLU A 32 -1.51 18.41 -14.93
C GLU A 32 -1.83 18.13 -16.41
N GLU A 33 -3.12 17.88 -16.71
CA GLU A 33 -3.69 17.60 -18.04
C GLU A 33 -3.62 16.16 -18.60
N ILE A 34 -4.15 15.18 -17.87
CA ILE A 34 -4.81 14.01 -18.51
C ILE A 34 -6.19 13.80 -17.89
N ARG A 35 -7.09 14.77 -18.08
CA ARG A 35 -8.54 14.56 -17.98
C ARG A 35 -9.22 15.43 -19.01
N SER A 36 -9.64 14.81 -20.12
CA SER A 36 -10.92 15.08 -20.84
C SER A 36 -10.86 14.69 -22.32
N ILE A 37 -10.71 13.41 -22.67
CA ILE A 37 -11.14 12.91 -24.00
C ILE A 37 -11.68 11.47 -23.83
N ILE A 38 -12.78 11.32 -23.11
CA ILE A 38 -13.71 10.21 -23.37
C ILE A 38 -15.09 10.84 -23.47
N VAL A 39 -15.46 11.23 -24.69
CA VAL A 39 -16.86 11.48 -25.03
C VAL A 39 -17.47 10.09 -25.18
N ILE A 40 -18.19 9.64 -24.16
CA ILE A 40 -18.99 8.42 -24.24
C ILE A 40 -20.23 8.78 -25.05
N ASP A 41 -20.26 8.33 -26.30
CA ASP A 41 -21.40 8.47 -27.19
C ASP A 41 -22.49 7.48 -26.72
N ASN A 42 -23.52 7.99 -26.05
CA ASN A 42 -24.58 7.22 -25.36
C ASN A 42 -25.60 6.59 -26.32
N ASN A 43 -25.17 6.10 -27.48
CA ASN A 43 -26.08 5.65 -28.55
C ASN A 43 -25.83 4.19 -28.99
N PHE A 44 -25.42 3.32 -28.07
CA PHE A 44 -25.40 1.86 -28.29
C PHE A 44 -26.65 1.22 -27.64
N GLU A 45 -27.73 1.10 -28.43
CA GLU A 45 -28.89 0.24 -28.15
C GLU A 45 -28.64 -1.20 -28.66
N ASP A 46 -27.42 -1.73 -28.51
CA ASP A 46 -27.15 -3.13 -28.80
C ASP A 46 -26.91 -3.86 -27.49
N VAL A 47 -27.85 -4.77 -27.20
CA VAL A 47 -27.86 -5.69 -26.07
C VAL A 47 -26.61 -6.55 -26.16
N GLU A 48 -25.51 -6.09 -25.56
CA GLU A 48 -24.29 -6.86 -25.44
C GLU A 48 -24.55 -8.06 -24.54
N ASP A 49 -24.29 -9.24 -25.09
CA ASP A 49 -24.22 -10.50 -24.36
C ASP A 49 -23.44 -10.25 -23.07
N VAL A 50 -24.14 -10.35 -21.93
CA VAL A 50 -23.52 -10.38 -20.61
C VAL A 50 -22.62 -11.61 -20.66
N GLU A 51 -21.34 -11.42 -20.98
CA GLU A 51 -20.35 -12.47 -20.88
C GLU A 51 -20.44 -12.98 -19.46
N ASP A 52 -20.95 -14.21 -19.28
CA ASP A 52 -21.02 -14.88 -17.99
C ASP A 52 -19.66 -14.70 -17.34
N ASP A 53 -19.59 -14.00 -16.21
CA ASP A 53 -18.36 -13.74 -15.46
C ASP A 53 -17.62 -15.08 -15.30
N LEU A 54 -16.59 -15.29 -16.12
CA LEU A 54 -15.86 -16.55 -16.13
C LEU A 54 -15.18 -16.71 -14.78
N GLN A 55 -15.78 -17.54 -13.94
CA GLN A 55 -15.28 -17.80 -12.60
C GLN A 55 -13.88 -18.42 -12.71
N LYS A 56 -12.85 -17.66 -12.31
CA LYS A 56 -11.46 -18.13 -12.31
C LYS A 56 -11.30 -19.37 -11.45
N THR A 57 -10.50 -20.32 -11.92
CA THR A 57 -10.20 -21.56 -11.20
C THR A 57 -9.26 -21.26 -10.02
N PRO A 58 -9.65 -21.55 -8.77
CA PRO A 58 -8.82 -21.27 -7.61
C PRO A 58 -7.67 -22.28 -7.47
N ILE A 59 -6.46 -21.75 -7.27
CA ILE A 59 -5.26 -22.53 -6.97
C ILE A 59 -4.97 -22.46 -5.47
N THR A 60 -4.75 -23.61 -4.84
CA THR A 60 -4.25 -23.64 -3.46
C THR A 60 -2.75 -23.36 -3.44
N LEU A 61 -2.34 -22.31 -2.72
CA LEU A 61 -0.95 -21.96 -2.49
C LEU A 61 -0.55 -22.40 -1.07
N ASP A 62 0.46 -23.26 -0.93
CA ASP A 62 1.13 -23.50 0.35
C ASP A 62 2.52 -22.87 0.31
N ILE A 63 2.70 -21.77 1.03
CA ILE A 63 3.94 -20.96 1.01
C ILE A 63 5.16 -21.70 1.57
N SER A 64 4.94 -22.86 2.21
CA SER A 64 6.01 -23.72 2.75
C SER A 64 6.46 -24.83 1.79
N ARG A 65 5.78 -25.00 0.65
CA ARG A 65 5.98 -26.10 -0.30
C ARG A 65 6.43 -25.60 -1.66
N GLU A 66 6.54 -26.52 -2.60
CA GLU A 66 6.75 -26.19 -4.00
C GLU A 66 5.58 -25.35 -4.54
N VAL A 67 5.92 -24.26 -5.20
CA VAL A 67 4.95 -23.30 -5.73
C VAL A 67 4.34 -23.88 -7.02
N PRO A 68 3.00 -23.87 -7.18
CA PRO A 68 2.36 -24.32 -8.41
C PRO A 68 2.89 -23.56 -9.64
N ALA A 69 2.97 -24.23 -10.79
CA ALA A 69 3.55 -23.66 -12.01
C ALA A 69 2.85 -22.39 -12.53
N MET A 70 1.57 -22.20 -12.19
CA MET A 70 0.78 -21.03 -12.57
C MET A 70 0.95 -19.84 -11.61
N VAL A 71 1.75 -19.99 -10.55
CA VAL A 71 2.02 -18.94 -9.57
C VAL A 71 3.46 -18.48 -9.75
N THR A 72 3.65 -17.21 -10.11
CA THR A 72 4.96 -16.59 -10.19
C THR A 72 5.42 -16.13 -8.81
N THR A 73 6.68 -16.44 -8.49
CA THR A 73 7.31 -16.02 -7.25
C THR A 73 8.34 -14.94 -7.52
N ILE A 74 8.07 -13.72 -7.04
CA ILE A 74 9.00 -12.59 -7.11
C ILE A 74 9.73 -12.48 -5.78
N LYS A 75 11.05 -12.67 -5.78
CA LYS A 75 11.88 -12.53 -4.60
C LYS A 75 12.42 -11.10 -4.48
N PHE A 76 12.10 -10.43 -3.37
CA PHE A 76 12.62 -9.09 -3.07
C PHE A 76 13.27 -9.08 -1.69
N THR A 77 14.60 -8.92 -1.65
CA THR A 77 15.40 -8.98 -0.41
C THR A 77 15.19 -10.28 0.40
N ARG A 78 14.36 -10.22 1.45
CA ARG A 78 13.97 -11.31 2.37
C ARG A 78 12.49 -11.70 2.26
N ALA A 79 11.79 -11.10 1.32
CA ALA A 79 10.39 -11.33 1.07
C ALA A 79 10.17 -12.05 -0.27
N PHE A 80 9.03 -12.73 -0.35
CA PHE A 80 8.50 -13.39 -1.52
C PHE A 80 7.11 -12.83 -1.79
N TYR A 81 6.86 -12.48 -3.04
CA TYR A 81 5.53 -12.16 -3.53
C TYR A 81 5.07 -13.31 -4.42
N TYR A 82 3.84 -13.75 -4.22
CA TYR A 82 3.19 -14.77 -5.01
C TYR A 82 1.97 -14.14 -5.68
N GLU A 83 1.93 -14.26 -7.00
CA GLU A 83 0.83 -13.80 -7.85
C GLU A 83 0.60 -14.84 -8.95
N ILE A 84 -0.59 -14.84 -9.56
CA ILE A 84 -0.81 -15.68 -10.74
C ILE A 84 0.07 -15.17 -11.87
N ASP A 85 0.76 -16.09 -12.52
CA ASP A 85 1.60 -15.77 -13.66
C ASP A 85 0.76 -15.14 -14.79
N GLN A 86 1.35 -14.18 -15.50
CA GLN A 86 0.64 -13.38 -16.50
C GLN A 86 -0.02 -14.23 -17.59
N ASP A 87 0.56 -15.38 -17.97
CA ASP A 87 -0.02 -16.26 -18.99
C ASP A 87 -1.26 -17.02 -18.49
N TYR A 88 -1.52 -17.01 -17.18
CA TYR A 88 -2.60 -17.74 -16.52
C TYR A 88 -3.61 -16.83 -15.82
N HIS A 89 -3.42 -15.50 -15.85
CA HIS A 89 -4.20 -14.57 -15.04
C HIS A 89 -5.69 -14.49 -15.40
N GLU A 90 -6.06 -14.81 -16.64
CA GLU A 90 -7.45 -14.82 -17.09
C GLU A 90 -8.22 -16.02 -16.52
N ASP A 91 -7.56 -17.18 -16.40
CA ASP A 91 -8.20 -18.45 -16.07
C ASP A 91 -8.08 -18.82 -14.58
N TYR A 92 -7.10 -18.25 -13.86
CA TYR A 92 -6.74 -18.68 -12.51
C TYR A 92 -6.66 -17.54 -11.50
N LYS A 93 -6.91 -17.87 -10.23
CA LYS A 93 -6.68 -17.02 -9.07
C LYS A 93 -6.02 -17.80 -7.95
N ILE A 94 -5.30 -17.12 -7.05
CA ILE A 94 -4.87 -17.75 -5.79
C ILE A 94 -6.09 -17.86 -4.87
N GLY A 95 -6.56 -19.07 -4.62
CA GLY A 95 -7.63 -19.36 -3.66
C GLY A 95 -7.06 -19.54 -2.26
N ILE A 96 -7.20 -20.75 -1.70
CA ILE A 96 -6.74 -21.07 -0.33
C ILE A 96 -5.22 -20.84 -0.19
N VAL A 97 -4.81 -20.13 0.86
CA VAL A 97 -3.40 -19.92 1.23
C VAL A 97 -3.08 -20.72 2.49
N LYS A 98 -1.99 -21.47 2.47
CA LYS A 98 -1.51 -22.33 3.57
C LYS A 98 -0.05 -22.05 3.92
N ASP A 99 0.35 -22.41 5.14
CA ASP A 99 1.74 -22.55 5.58
C ASP A 99 1.88 -23.85 6.36
N ASP A 100 2.62 -24.80 5.80
CA ASP A 100 2.83 -26.15 6.33
C ASP A 100 1.49 -26.89 6.55
N GLY A 101 0.62 -26.81 5.54
CA GLY A 101 -0.73 -27.38 5.59
C GLY A 101 -1.76 -26.62 6.44
N GLN A 102 -1.35 -25.68 7.30
CA GLN A 102 -2.26 -24.83 8.06
C GLN A 102 -2.88 -23.77 7.14
N VAL A 103 -4.22 -23.68 7.09
CA VAL A 103 -4.90 -22.63 6.33
C VAL A 103 -4.71 -21.27 7.00
N ILE A 104 -4.24 -20.30 6.22
CA ILE A 104 -4.02 -18.90 6.62
C ILE A 104 -5.17 -18.03 6.08
N ALA A 105 -5.61 -18.29 4.84
CA ALA A 105 -6.76 -17.62 4.24
C ALA A 105 -7.57 -18.59 3.38
N GLU A 106 -8.90 -18.46 3.48
CA GLU A 106 -9.85 -19.20 2.68
C GLU A 106 -10.08 -18.55 1.31
N ASP A 107 -10.61 -19.32 0.37
CA ASP A 107 -11.07 -18.82 -0.93
C ASP A 107 -12.45 -18.12 -0.82
N SER A 108 -12.84 -17.39 -1.84
CA SER A 108 -14.15 -16.74 -1.95
C SER A 108 -14.58 -16.64 -3.41
N ASP A 109 -15.88 -16.85 -3.69
CA ASP A 109 -16.43 -16.71 -5.03
C ASP A 109 -16.32 -15.26 -5.56
N ARG A 110 -16.30 -14.27 -4.65
CA ARG A 110 -16.15 -12.84 -5.01
C ARG A 110 -14.69 -12.41 -5.19
N LEU A 111 -13.73 -13.28 -4.89
CA LEU A 111 -12.32 -12.99 -5.03
C LEU A 111 -11.96 -12.98 -6.53
N VAL A 112 -11.52 -11.82 -7.02
CA VAL A 112 -11.07 -11.61 -8.40
C VAL A 112 -9.59 -11.95 -8.52
N GLU A 113 -8.80 -11.48 -7.56
CA GLU A 113 -7.35 -11.63 -7.53
C GLU A 113 -6.86 -11.65 -6.08
N ARG A 114 -5.78 -12.39 -5.83
CA ARG A 114 -5.09 -12.44 -4.53
C ARG A 114 -3.60 -12.39 -4.76
N ILE A 115 -2.93 -11.47 -4.07
CA ILE A 115 -1.48 -11.35 -4.03
C ILE A 115 -1.03 -11.68 -2.61
N VAL A 116 -0.07 -12.60 -2.48
CA VAL A 116 0.45 -13.04 -1.18
C VAL A 116 1.88 -12.56 -1.01
N TYR A 117 2.13 -11.78 0.03
CA TYR A 117 3.46 -11.42 0.50
C TYR A 117 3.84 -12.29 1.69
N PHE A 118 5.06 -12.81 1.68
CA PHE A 118 5.63 -13.59 2.76
C PHE A 118 7.05 -13.12 3.09
N CYS A 119 7.34 -12.89 4.36
CA CYS A 119 8.66 -12.53 4.85
C CYS A 119 9.01 -13.31 6.11
N ARG A 120 10.30 -13.67 6.24
CA ARG A 120 10.85 -14.25 7.46
C ARG A 120 11.85 -13.28 8.08
N GLU A 121 11.58 -12.87 9.31
CA GLU A 121 12.47 -11.97 10.06
C GLU A 121 13.65 -12.72 10.69
N ASP A 122 14.66 -11.97 11.14
CA ASP A 122 15.90 -12.52 11.72
C ASP A 122 15.66 -13.29 13.02
N ASP A 123 14.63 -12.94 13.77
CA ASP A 123 14.20 -13.65 14.99
C ASP A 123 13.37 -14.91 14.70
N GLY A 124 13.17 -15.24 13.42
CA GLY A 124 12.43 -16.39 12.96
C GLY A 124 10.92 -16.16 12.83
N ARG A 125 10.42 -14.97 13.18
CA ARG A 125 9.02 -14.61 12.94
C ARG A 125 8.69 -14.66 11.46
N ARG A 126 7.47 -15.08 11.16
CA ARG A 126 6.93 -15.11 9.80
C ARG A 126 5.82 -14.09 9.69
N VAL A 127 5.90 -13.23 8.68
CA VAL A 127 4.89 -12.23 8.37
C VAL A 127 4.28 -12.60 7.03
N VAL A 128 2.95 -12.63 6.97
CA VAL A 128 2.17 -12.87 5.76
C VAL A 128 1.22 -11.70 5.57
N ARG A 129 1.22 -11.09 4.38
CA ARG A 129 0.22 -10.10 3.97
C ARG A 129 -0.54 -10.64 2.77
N ILE A 130 -1.86 -10.66 2.85
CA ILE A 130 -2.75 -11.18 1.81
C ILE A 130 -3.59 -10.02 1.32
N ASN A 131 -3.36 -9.62 0.07
CA ASN A 131 -4.07 -8.54 -0.59
C ASN A 131 -5.13 -9.18 -1.49
N ASP A 132 -6.38 -9.06 -1.07
CA ASP A 132 -7.54 -9.60 -1.79
C ASP A 132 -8.27 -8.50 -2.55
N TYR A 133 -8.46 -8.71 -3.84
CA TYR A 133 -9.28 -7.87 -4.69
C TYR A 133 -10.64 -8.54 -4.86
N TYR A 134 -11.69 -7.88 -4.37
CA TYR A 134 -13.05 -8.38 -4.40
C TYR A 134 -13.93 -7.58 -5.35
N LEU A 135 -14.78 -8.27 -6.10
CA LEU A 135 -15.89 -7.65 -6.81
C LEU A 135 -17.03 -7.38 -5.83
N THR A 136 -17.41 -6.11 -5.70
CA THR A 136 -18.54 -5.67 -4.87
C THR A 136 -19.86 -5.92 -5.58
N THR A 137 -20.98 -5.78 -4.86
CA THR A 137 -22.32 -5.91 -5.44
C THR A 137 -22.64 -4.85 -6.50
N ASP A 138 -21.93 -3.73 -6.46
CA ASP A 138 -22.10 -2.61 -7.37
C ASP A 138 -21.16 -2.72 -8.60
N GLY A 139 -20.43 -3.82 -8.72
CA GLY A 139 -19.47 -4.06 -9.81
C GLY A 139 -18.10 -3.40 -9.61
N GLU A 140 -17.88 -2.70 -8.51
CA GLU A 140 -16.58 -2.08 -8.20
C GLU A 140 -15.60 -3.10 -7.62
N ILE A 141 -14.31 -2.95 -7.92
CA ILE A 141 -13.24 -3.76 -7.31
C ILE A 141 -12.69 -3.04 -6.09
N THR A 142 -12.68 -3.74 -4.95
CA THR A 142 -12.13 -3.23 -3.69
C THR A 142 -10.95 -4.08 -3.21
N LEU A 143 -9.94 -3.45 -2.64
CA LEU A 143 -8.79 -4.13 -2.05
C LEU A 143 -9.03 -4.32 -0.54
N LYS A 144 -8.67 -5.48 -0.02
CA LYS A 144 -8.60 -5.77 1.41
C LYS A 144 -7.29 -6.47 1.74
N ALA A 145 -6.45 -5.81 2.53
CA ALA A 145 -5.21 -6.36 3.05
C ALA A 145 -5.43 -6.99 4.43
N ASN A 146 -5.09 -8.27 4.56
CA ASN A 146 -5.02 -8.99 5.82
C ASN A 146 -3.56 -9.26 6.16
N GLU A 147 -3.09 -8.75 7.31
CA GLU A 147 -1.71 -8.93 7.77
C GLU A 147 -1.67 -9.83 8.99
N LEU A 148 -0.82 -10.85 8.93
CA LEU A 148 -0.71 -11.90 9.93
C LEU A 148 0.76 -12.10 10.31
N VAL A 149 0.99 -12.43 11.57
CA VAL A 149 2.31 -12.77 12.10
C VAL A 149 2.26 -14.09 12.85
N LYS A 150 3.32 -14.89 12.72
CA LYS A 150 3.52 -16.14 13.44
C LYS A 150 4.89 -16.13 14.10
N GLU A 151 4.88 -16.26 15.42
CA GLU A 151 6.07 -16.48 16.23
C GLU A 151 6.57 -17.92 16.04
N PRO A 152 7.86 -18.21 16.26
CA PRO A 152 8.37 -19.58 16.23
C PRO A 152 7.58 -20.51 17.17
N GLY A 153 6.92 -21.52 16.59
CA GLY A 153 6.13 -22.49 17.35
C GLY A 153 4.70 -22.05 17.71
N SER A 154 4.24 -20.89 17.22
CA SER A 154 2.86 -20.41 17.45
C SER A 154 1.95 -20.61 16.23
N HIS A 155 0.70 -20.20 16.34
CA HIS A 155 -0.22 -19.99 15.22
C HIS A 155 -0.11 -18.56 14.69
N TYR A 156 -0.62 -18.33 13.47
CA TYR A 156 -0.79 -16.97 12.94
C TYR A 156 -1.83 -16.19 13.77
N VAL A 157 -1.52 -14.93 14.04
CA VAL A 157 -2.41 -13.94 14.64
C VAL A 157 -2.39 -12.65 13.81
N PRO A 158 -3.40 -11.77 13.91
CA PRO A 158 -3.35 -10.46 13.29
C PRO A 158 -2.08 -9.69 13.66
N LEU A 159 -1.43 -9.10 12.67
CA LEU A 159 -0.26 -8.25 12.88
C LEU A 159 -0.72 -6.92 13.50
N VAL A 160 -0.17 -6.60 14.67
CA VAL A 160 -0.40 -5.33 15.38
C VAL A 160 0.93 -4.59 15.47
N ARG A 161 0.92 -3.32 15.06
CA ARG A 161 2.08 -2.42 15.15
C ARG A 161 1.85 -1.42 16.28
N TYR A 162 2.92 -1.02 16.96
CA TYR A 162 2.83 0.08 17.94
C TYR A 162 3.09 1.44 17.28
N PRO A 163 2.40 2.51 17.72
CA PRO A 163 2.64 3.85 17.21
C PRO A 163 3.95 4.42 17.78
N VAL A 164 4.71 5.11 16.93
CA VAL A 164 5.93 5.85 17.30
C VAL A 164 5.73 7.34 17.01
N ASP A 165 5.86 8.15 18.05
CA ASP A 165 5.71 9.59 17.95
C ASP A 165 6.96 10.25 17.37
N VAL A 166 6.79 11.23 16.50
CA VAL A 166 7.91 11.96 15.89
C VAL A 166 7.72 13.46 16.02
N ASP A 167 8.77 14.15 16.49
CA ASP A 167 8.92 15.58 16.28
C ASP A 167 9.91 15.82 15.14
N ILE A 168 9.39 16.33 14.02
CA ILE A 168 10.16 16.43 12.78
C ILE A 168 11.23 17.54 12.82
N LEU A 169 11.25 18.38 13.86
CA LEU A 169 12.33 19.33 14.13
C LEU A 169 13.31 18.89 15.22
N SER A 170 13.01 17.83 15.98
CA SER A 170 13.90 17.34 17.06
C SER A 170 15.11 16.63 16.48
N ASP A 171 16.33 16.95 16.91
CA ASP A 171 17.53 16.19 16.51
C ASP A 171 17.56 14.76 17.10
N ASP A 172 16.86 14.55 18.21
CA ASP A 172 16.69 13.26 18.86
C ASP A 172 15.42 12.58 18.31
N ILE A 173 15.58 11.83 17.22
CA ILE A 173 14.50 11.07 16.58
C ILE A 173 14.52 9.63 17.08
N PRO A 174 13.34 9.01 17.34
CA PRO A 174 13.25 7.61 17.75
C PRO A 174 14.02 6.66 16.83
N GLU A 175 14.58 5.59 17.39
CA GLU A 175 15.42 4.65 16.65
C GLU A 175 14.68 3.91 15.54
N GLU A 176 13.35 3.83 15.62
CA GLU A 176 12.48 3.21 14.64
C GLU A 176 12.33 4.05 13.38
N ILE A 177 12.59 5.36 13.46
CA ILE A 177 12.37 6.30 12.36
C ILE A 177 13.69 6.58 11.63
N GLU A 178 13.60 6.63 10.31
CA GLU A 178 14.65 7.02 9.40
C GLU A 178 14.35 8.38 8.77
N ARG A 179 15.38 9.23 8.72
CA ARG A 179 15.37 10.46 7.91
C ARG A 179 15.99 10.17 6.56
N SER A 180 15.21 10.33 5.50
CA SER A 180 15.70 10.32 4.13
C SER A 180 15.76 11.76 3.61
N TYR A 181 16.96 12.23 3.31
CA TYR A 181 17.22 13.59 2.86
C TYR A 181 17.19 13.65 1.33
N GLY A 182 16.24 14.40 0.78
CA GLY A 182 16.27 14.89 -0.60
C GLY A 182 16.80 16.32 -0.66
N VAL A 183 16.95 16.87 -1.87
CA VAL A 183 17.54 18.19 -2.11
C VAL A 183 16.87 19.29 -1.27
N LEU A 184 15.54 19.24 -1.12
CA LEU A 184 14.76 20.26 -0.40
C LEU A 184 13.64 19.66 0.45
N LYS A 185 13.66 18.35 0.65
CA LYS A 185 12.62 17.60 1.35
C LYS A 185 13.27 16.62 2.30
N VAL A 186 12.73 16.48 3.50
CA VAL A 186 13.11 15.44 4.45
C VAL A 186 11.92 14.52 4.62
N ARG A 187 12.12 13.23 4.35
CA ARG A 187 11.10 12.19 4.60
C ARG A 187 11.41 11.49 5.90
N PHE A 188 10.38 11.26 6.69
CA PHE A 188 10.40 10.46 7.90
C PHE A 188 9.58 9.20 7.61
N ILE A 189 10.24 8.05 7.71
CA ILE A 189 9.66 6.74 7.46
C ILE A 189 10.07 5.79 8.60
N ILE A 190 9.30 4.74 8.83
CA ILE A 190 9.77 3.65 9.68
C ILE A 190 10.92 2.94 8.96
N ARG A 191 11.99 2.63 9.69
CA ARG A 191 13.12 1.83 9.18
C ARG A 191 12.61 0.48 8.69
N SER A 192 13.19 -0.04 7.60
CA SER A 192 12.76 -1.32 7.02
C SER A 192 12.71 -2.48 8.03
N LYS A 193 13.69 -2.59 8.94
CA LYS A 193 13.71 -3.63 9.99
C LYS A 193 12.57 -3.52 11.03
N MET A 194 11.88 -2.39 11.06
CA MET A 194 10.79 -2.08 11.99
C MET A 194 9.42 -2.00 11.30
N GLU A 195 9.33 -2.18 9.98
CA GLU A 195 8.10 -1.99 9.19
C GLU A 195 6.93 -2.91 9.62
N ASN A 196 7.26 -4.09 10.18
CA ASN A 196 6.28 -5.03 10.73
C ASN A 196 6.14 -4.93 12.26
N ARG A 197 6.64 -3.87 12.88
CA ARG A 197 6.60 -3.69 14.35
C ARG A 197 6.01 -2.35 14.73
N ALA A 198 6.32 -1.31 13.96
CA ALA A 198 5.98 0.06 14.27
C ALA A 198 5.37 0.79 13.07
N PHE A 199 4.62 1.84 13.36
CA PHE A 199 4.19 2.85 12.39
C PHE A 199 4.33 4.25 13.01
N ILE A 200 4.39 5.31 12.20
CA ILE A 200 4.41 6.66 12.75
C ILE A 200 3.03 6.98 13.33
N GLY A 201 2.98 7.29 14.63
CA GLY A 201 1.79 7.68 15.36
C GLY A 201 1.57 9.18 15.31
N VAL A 202 1.89 9.87 16.42
CA VAL A 202 1.76 11.33 16.52
C VAL A 202 2.88 12.03 15.77
N VAL A 203 2.53 13.07 15.02
CA VAL A 203 3.46 13.95 14.31
C VAL A 203 3.45 15.32 14.96
N LYS A 204 4.64 15.83 15.31
CA LYS A 204 4.87 17.15 15.89
C LYS A 204 5.86 17.95 15.06
N TYR A 205 5.78 19.28 15.17
CA TYR A 205 6.71 20.24 14.55
C TYR A 205 7.20 21.23 15.61
N GLY A 206 8.39 20.99 16.18
CA GLY A 206 8.94 21.85 17.23
C GLY A 206 8.06 21.89 18.47
N GLY A 207 7.55 20.72 18.89
CA GLY A 207 6.62 20.53 20.00
C GLY A 207 5.15 20.77 19.67
N LEU A 208 4.82 21.42 18.54
CA LEU A 208 3.43 21.67 18.13
C LEU A 208 2.83 20.41 17.51
N LEU A 209 1.62 20.04 17.93
CA LEU A 209 0.89 18.91 17.33
C LEU A 209 0.51 19.23 15.88
N VAL A 210 0.91 18.35 14.96
CA VAL A 210 0.56 18.43 13.52
C VAL A 210 -0.55 17.43 13.23
N ASP A 211 -0.36 16.18 13.61
CA ASP A 211 -1.35 15.11 13.43
C ASP A 211 -1.28 14.09 14.56
N ALA A 212 -2.45 13.58 14.96
CA ALA A 212 -2.62 12.57 16.01
C ALA A 212 -3.47 11.38 15.55
N LYS A 213 -3.72 11.22 14.25
CA LYS A 213 -4.51 10.10 13.73
C LYS A 213 -3.76 8.79 13.94
N ILE A 214 -4.34 7.95 14.79
CA ILE A 214 -3.91 6.59 15.11
C ILE A 214 -5.13 5.71 14.86
N ASN A 215 -5.05 4.81 13.88
CA ASN A 215 -6.08 3.82 13.57
C ASN A 215 -5.40 2.48 13.29
N ASP A 216 -6.06 1.39 13.67
CA ASP A 216 -5.62 0.00 13.46
C ASP A 216 -5.57 -0.38 11.97
N ASP A 217 -6.18 0.41 11.10
CA ASP A 217 -6.15 0.22 9.65
C ASP A 217 -4.94 0.84 8.96
N ILE A 218 -4.10 1.60 9.67
CA ILE A 218 -2.90 2.21 9.09
C ILE A 218 -1.83 1.12 8.90
N ILE A 219 -1.44 0.89 7.64
CA ILE A 219 -0.30 0.04 7.28
C ILE A 219 0.99 0.86 7.34
N GLU A 220 0.96 2.07 6.79
CA GLU A 220 2.13 2.93 6.68
C GLU A 220 1.73 4.40 6.80
N LYS A 221 2.58 5.19 7.46
CA LYS A 221 2.47 6.64 7.53
C LYS A 221 3.82 7.25 7.18
N VAL A 222 3.84 8.07 6.13
CA VAL A 222 5.03 8.75 5.63
C VAL A 222 4.87 10.25 5.84
N VAL A 223 5.79 10.85 6.59
CA VAL A 223 5.80 12.30 6.80
C VAL A 223 6.88 12.92 5.93
N THR A 224 6.56 13.99 5.20
CA THR A 224 7.50 14.74 4.36
C THR A 224 7.48 16.19 4.79
N LEU A 225 8.64 16.71 5.20
CA LEU A 225 8.86 18.13 5.45
C LEU A 225 9.49 18.75 4.21
N ASN A 226 8.84 19.76 3.64
CA ASN A 226 9.36 20.56 2.54
C ASN A 226 9.69 21.98 3.04
N THR A 227 10.96 22.37 2.91
CA THR A 227 11.47 23.67 3.36
C THR A 227 11.77 24.63 2.22
N THR A 228 11.33 24.34 0.98
CA THR A 228 11.59 25.22 -0.18
C THR A 228 10.85 26.55 -0.12
N LEU A 229 9.67 26.55 0.47
CA LEU A 229 8.78 27.69 0.46
C LEU A 229 9.08 28.60 1.64
N HIS A 230 8.63 29.86 1.56
CA HIS A 230 8.66 30.79 2.69
C HIS A 230 7.92 30.24 3.92
N HIS A 231 7.04 29.26 3.72
CA HIS A 231 6.32 28.53 4.76
C HIS A 231 6.61 27.04 4.66
N PRO A 232 7.20 26.41 5.68
CA PRO A 232 7.39 24.96 5.71
C PRO A 232 6.06 24.23 5.49
N GLU A 233 6.06 23.31 4.53
CA GLU A 233 4.94 22.41 4.24
C GLU A 233 5.24 21.04 4.84
N ILE A 234 4.27 20.49 5.56
CA ILE A 234 4.32 19.14 6.10
C ILE A 234 3.25 18.33 5.38
N LYS A 235 3.68 17.32 4.62
CA LYS A 235 2.80 16.39 3.92
C LYS A 235 2.79 15.04 4.63
N ILE A 236 1.63 14.53 4.99
CA ILE A 236 1.45 13.21 5.58
C ILE A 236 0.70 12.33 4.58
N ASN A 237 1.29 11.22 4.16
CA ASN A 237 0.60 10.19 3.39
C ASN A 237 0.29 9.02 4.33
N LEU A 238 -0.98 8.61 4.39
CA LEU A 238 -1.46 7.47 5.14
C LEU A 238 -1.88 6.38 4.16
N TYR A 239 -1.37 5.17 4.34
CA TYR A 239 -1.75 3.98 3.56
C TYR A 239 -2.54 3.04 4.46
N GLN A 240 -3.73 2.65 4.01
CA GLN A 240 -4.68 1.89 4.81
C GLN A 240 -4.86 0.45 4.31
N LYS A 241 -5.44 -0.41 5.15
CA LYS A 241 -5.70 -1.83 4.85
C LYS A 241 -6.67 -2.07 3.70
N ASP A 242 -7.54 -1.11 3.38
CA ASP A 242 -8.42 -1.17 2.21
C ASP A 242 -7.70 -0.76 0.90
N GLY A 243 -6.40 -0.49 0.97
CA GLY A 243 -5.61 -0.03 -0.17
C GLY A 243 -5.73 1.46 -0.45
N SER A 244 -6.58 2.18 0.27
CA SER A 244 -6.71 3.62 0.10
C SER A 244 -5.47 4.35 0.60
N MET A 245 -5.24 5.52 0.00
CA MET A 245 -4.17 6.43 0.39
C MET A 245 -4.77 7.82 0.62
N THR A 246 -4.68 8.34 1.83
CA THR A 246 -5.06 9.73 2.11
C THR A 246 -3.82 10.60 2.23
N THR A 247 -3.86 11.78 1.64
CA THR A 247 -2.80 12.79 1.73
C THR A 247 -3.32 13.99 2.50
N GLU A 248 -2.57 14.39 3.53
CA GLU A 248 -2.88 15.58 4.33
C GLU A 248 -1.72 16.57 4.25
N LYS A 249 -2.04 17.87 4.12
CA LYS A 249 -1.04 18.94 4.06
C LYS A 249 -1.25 19.92 5.20
N TYR A 250 -0.14 20.34 5.80
CA TYR A 250 -0.10 21.30 6.89
C TYR A 250 0.95 22.36 6.61
N PHE A 251 0.64 23.59 7.00
CA PHE A 251 1.53 24.73 6.86
C PHE A 251 1.84 25.32 8.22
N TYR A 252 3.12 25.62 8.44
CA TYR A 252 3.54 26.39 9.61
C TYR A 252 3.29 27.88 9.36
N VAL A 253 2.48 28.49 10.22
CA VAL A 253 2.16 29.92 10.16
C VAL A 253 2.59 30.58 11.47
N GLN A 254 3.34 31.67 11.36
CA GLN A 254 3.67 32.54 12.47
C GLN A 254 2.93 33.86 12.29
N ASP A 255 2.03 34.16 13.23
CA ASP A 255 1.27 35.41 13.25
C ASP A 255 1.44 36.14 14.59
N GLU A 256 0.71 37.24 14.77
CA GLU A 256 0.72 38.07 15.98
C GLU A 256 0.30 37.30 17.25
N ASN A 257 -0.43 36.18 17.10
CA ASN A 257 -0.87 35.32 18.21
C ASN A 257 0.11 34.16 18.49
N GLY A 258 1.23 34.09 17.76
CA GLY A 258 2.29 33.11 17.97
C GLY A 258 2.42 32.11 16.83
N LYS A 259 2.91 30.91 17.18
CA LYS A 259 3.22 29.84 16.23
C LYS A 259 2.05 28.86 16.18
N ARG A 260 1.52 28.58 14.99
CA ARG A 260 0.47 27.57 14.80
C ARG A 260 0.68 26.76 13.54
N ILE A 261 0.12 25.55 13.56
CA ILE A 261 0.01 24.68 12.39
C ILE A 261 -1.40 24.84 11.83
N VAL A 262 -1.51 25.12 10.54
CA VAL A 262 -2.79 25.23 9.84
C VAL A 262 -2.88 24.07 8.86
N GLN A 263 -3.93 23.26 9.01
CA GLN A 263 -4.25 22.19 8.07
C GLN A 263 -4.85 22.81 6.80
N SER A 264 -4.30 22.45 5.65
CA SER A 264 -4.97 22.68 4.36
C SER A 264 -5.80 21.46 4.05
N ILE A 265 -7.09 21.67 3.85
CA ILE A 265 -7.99 20.62 3.37
C ILE A 265 -7.74 20.54 1.86
N ASP A 266 -6.98 19.56 1.42
CA ASP A 266 -6.89 19.21 0.00
C ASP A 266 -7.99 18.21 -0.37
N GLU A 267 -8.41 18.29 -1.63
CA GLU A 267 -9.48 17.52 -2.26
C GLU A 267 -9.26 16.00 -2.13
N VAL A 268 -10.33 15.27 -1.83
CA VAL A 268 -10.36 13.80 -1.87
C VAL A 268 -10.26 13.39 -3.34
N TYR A 269 -9.16 12.73 -3.73
CA TYR A 269 -8.94 12.20 -5.08
C TYR A 269 -9.34 10.74 -5.19
#